data_AF-A0A3N5Y9I3-F1
#
_entry.id   AF-A0A3N5Y9I3-F1
#
_cell.length_a   1.000
_cell.length_b   1.000
_cell.length_c   1.000
_cell.angle_alpha   90.00
_cell.angle_beta   90.00
_cell.angle_gamma   90.00
#
_symmetry.space_group_name_H-M   'P 1'
#
loop_
_entity.id
_entity.type
_entity.pdbx_description
1 polymer ?
#
loop_
_entity_poly.entity_id
_entity_poly.type
_entity_poly.pdbx_seq_one_letter_code
_entity_poly.pdbx_strand_id
1 'polypeptide(L)'
;MSLSSLKKSTQSDRPKLVTVDQFIDDAVAYAHGSSGKYAQRQKLHIVGHQRGDMPKMRRATYTLSIDTMDALTQLAERTGITKSRLIRILVANHMRKSSDNALLDSQVR
;
A
#
# COMPACT_ATOMS: atom_id res chain seq x y z
N MET A 1 -11.13 15.56 -32.63
CA MET A 1 -10.84 15.10 -31.26
C MET A 1 -10.89 16.31 -30.34
N SER A 2 -11.78 16.31 -29.34
CA SER A 2 -12.01 17.47 -28.45
C SER A 2 -10.97 17.53 -27.32
N LEU A 3 -10.43 18.72 -27.01
CA LEU A 3 -9.44 18.91 -25.94
C LEU A 3 -9.99 18.61 -24.53
N SER A 4 -11.31 18.47 -24.39
CA SER A 4 -11.98 18.13 -23.13
C SER A 4 -11.80 16.67 -22.69
N SER A 5 -11.28 15.77 -23.54
CA SER A 5 -11.02 14.37 -23.15
C SER A 5 -9.62 14.13 -22.57
N LEU A 6 -8.75 15.14 -22.57
CA LEU A 6 -7.40 15.02 -22.02
C LEU A 6 -7.47 15.09 -20.49
N LYS A 7 -7.53 13.92 -19.86
CA LYS A 7 -7.39 13.75 -18.40
C LYS A 7 -6.15 14.51 -17.95
N LYS A 8 -6.33 15.48 -17.03
CA LYS A 8 -5.22 16.20 -16.40
C LYS A 8 -4.25 15.18 -15.80
N SER A 9 -3.08 15.04 -16.42
CA SER A 9 -2.01 14.22 -15.87
C SER A 9 -1.59 14.85 -14.55
N THR A 10 -1.75 14.13 -13.44
CA THR A 10 -1.15 14.51 -12.15
C THR A 10 0.34 14.67 -12.38
N GLN A 11 0.84 15.90 -12.32
CA GLN A 11 2.26 16.18 -12.40
C GLN A 11 2.94 15.40 -11.26
N SER A 12 3.89 14.54 -11.61
CA SER A 12 4.64 13.81 -10.59
C SER A 12 5.43 14.82 -9.76
N ASP A 13 5.23 14.84 -8.45
CA ASP A 13 5.78 15.81 -7.47
C ASP A 13 7.31 15.98 -7.49
N ARG A 14 8.05 15.18 -8.26
CA ARG A 14 9.51 15.26 -8.34
C ARG A 14 9.97 15.13 -9.79
N PRO A 15 10.48 16.21 -10.41
CA PRO A 15 11.15 16.09 -11.70
C PRO A 15 12.37 15.19 -11.54
N LYS A 16 12.55 14.24 -12.46
CA LYS A 16 13.76 13.41 -12.49
C LYS A 16 14.89 14.30 -13.00
N LEU A 17 16.02 14.29 -12.30
CA LEU A 17 17.25 14.90 -12.78
C LEU A 17 17.73 14.08 -13.98
N VAL A 18 17.83 14.73 -15.14
CA VAL A 18 18.30 14.16 -16.41
C VAL A 18 19.61 14.86 -16.76
N THR A 19 20.62 14.11 -17.20
CA THR A 19 21.89 14.69 -17.66
C THR A 19 21.73 15.34 -19.04
N VAL A 20 22.64 16.25 -19.40
CA VAL A 20 22.59 16.96 -20.69
C VAL A 20 22.59 15.97 -21.86
N ASP A 21 23.49 14.98 -21.85
CA ASP A 21 23.58 13.97 -22.92
C ASP A 21 22.28 13.16 -23.06
N GLN A 22 21.65 12.81 -21.93
CA GLN A 22 20.40 12.06 -21.93
C GLN A 22 19.23 12.88 -22.48
N PHE A 23 19.20 14.19 -22.19
CA PHE A 23 18.22 15.09 -22.76
C PHE A 23 18.39 15.26 -24.27
N ILE A 24 19.64 15.37 -24.74
CA ILE A 24 19.97 15.48 -26.16
C ILE A 24 19.54 14.22 -26.91
N ASP A 25 19.88 13.03 -26.41
CA ASP A 25 19.52 11.76 -27.04
C ASP A 25 18.00 11.58 -27.16
N ASP A 26 17.25 11.89 -26.09
CA ASP A 26 15.79 11.80 -26.12
C ASP A 26 15.16 12.84 -27.07
N ALA A 27 15.73 14.05 -27.16
CA ALA A 27 15.27 15.08 -28.09
C ALA A 27 15.51 14.69 -29.55
N VAL A 28 16.68 14.11 -29.85
CA VAL A 28 17.00 13.57 -31.18
C VAL A 28 16.03 12.45 -31.55
N ALA A 29 15.82 11.49 -30.65
CA ALA A 29 14.85 10.41 -30.87
C ALA A 29 13.43 10.93 -31.13
N TYR A 30 12.99 11.93 -30.37
CA TYR A 30 11.70 12.58 -30.55
C TYR A 30 11.55 13.27 -31.91
N ALA A 31 12.58 14.00 -32.35
CA ALA A 31 12.60 14.65 -33.66
C ALA A 31 12.49 13.63 -34.82
N HIS A 32 13.05 12.43 -34.63
CA HIS A 32 12.92 11.32 -35.57
C HIS A 32 11.61 10.52 -35.43
N GLY A 33 10.67 10.97 -34.59
CA GLY A 33 9.38 10.28 -34.36
C GLY A 33 9.51 8.97 -33.58
N SER A 34 10.67 8.71 -32.99
CA SER A 34 10.93 7.53 -32.17
C SER A 34 10.66 7.82 -30.69
N SER A 35 10.08 6.86 -29.97
CA SER A 35 9.95 6.97 -28.51
C SER A 35 11.33 6.89 -27.87
N GLY A 36 11.76 7.95 -27.18
CA GLY A 36 13.07 8.04 -26.53
C GLY A 36 13.38 6.83 -25.64
N LYS A 37 14.60 6.31 -25.77
CA LYS A 37 15.06 5.09 -25.06
C LYS A 37 14.91 5.21 -23.54
N TYR A 38 14.92 6.44 -23.02
CA TYR A 38 14.85 6.70 -21.58
C TYR A 38 13.44 7.06 -21.09
N ALA A 39 12.53 7.45 -21.99
CA ALA A 39 11.11 7.64 -21.67
C ALA A 39 10.42 6.32 -21.25
N GLN A 40 10.94 5.19 -21.73
CA GLN A 40 10.29 3.87 -21.58
C GLN A 40 10.70 3.10 -20.31
N ARG A 41 11.69 3.57 -19.54
CA ARG A 41 12.14 2.88 -18.31
C ARG A 41 11.13 2.93 -17.15
N GLN A 42 9.97 3.56 -17.32
CA GLN A 42 8.93 3.63 -16.27
C GLN A 42 8.00 2.41 -16.20
N LYS A 43 8.18 1.40 -17.06
CA LYS A 43 7.48 0.12 -16.95
C LYS A 43 8.42 -1.04 -16.65
N LEU A 44 9.45 -0.83 -15.82
CA LEU A 44 9.99 -1.96 -15.05
C LEU A 44 9.02 -2.16 -13.90
N HIS A 45 8.09 -3.09 -14.12
CA HIS A 45 7.21 -3.63 -13.11
C HIS A 45 8.11 -4.06 -11.96
N ILE A 46 8.16 -3.26 -10.89
CA ILE A 46 8.42 -3.80 -9.56
C ILE A 46 7.48 -4.99 -9.49
N VAL A 47 8.00 -6.18 -9.18
CA VAL A 47 7.22 -7.36 -8.84
C VAL A 47 6.50 -7.08 -7.51
N GLY A 48 5.69 -6.02 -7.49
CA GLY A 48 4.62 -5.87 -6.55
C GLY A 48 3.69 -6.98 -6.93
N HIS A 49 3.56 -7.96 -6.04
CA HIS A 49 2.43 -8.88 -6.07
C HIS A 49 1.21 -8.08 -6.51
N GLN A 50 0.59 -8.52 -7.60
CA GLN A 50 -0.68 -7.98 -8.04
C GLN A 50 -1.59 -8.13 -6.83
N ARG A 51 -1.71 -7.05 -6.03
CA ARG A 51 -2.75 -6.91 -5.03
C ARG A 51 -4.00 -6.68 -5.87
N GLY A 52 -4.47 -7.75 -6.50
CA GLY A 52 -5.67 -7.76 -7.31
C GLY A 52 -6.74 -7.10 -6.47
N ASP A 53 -7.30 -6.02 -7.00
CA ASP A 53 -8.37 -5.16 -6.46
C ASP A 53 -8.83 -5.50 -5.02
N MET A 54 -7.92 -5.40 -4.05
CA MET A 54 -8.26 -5.73 -2.67
C MET A 54 -9.08 -4.56 -2.15
N PRO A 55 -10.29 -4.81 -1.63
CA PRO A 55 -11.15 -3.75 -1.16
C PRO A 55 -10.39 -2.90 -0.15
N LYS A 56 -10.49 -1.58 -0.33
CA LYS A 56 -9.77 -0.61 0.51
C LYS A 56 -10.14 -0.86 1.97
N MET A 57 -9.12 -1.07 2.81
CA MET A 57 -9.35 -1.27 4.24
C MET A 57 -10.03 -0.05 4.86
N ARG A 58 -11.12 -0.29 5.58
CA ARG A 58 -11.79 0.74 6.38
C ARG A 58 -11.09 0.89 7.72
N ARG A 59 -10.99 2.13 8.21
CA ARG A 59 -10.50 2.42 9.56
C ARG A 59 -11.62 2.16 10.56
N ALA A 60 -11.27 1.61 11.72
CA ALA A 60 -12.16 1.41 12.84
C ALA A 60 -11.47 1.92 14.12
N THR A 61 -12.27 2.47 15.03
CA THR A 61 -11.82 2.89 16.37
C THR A 61 -12.47 1.95 17.37
N TYR A 62 -11.67 1.43 18.30
CA TYR A 62 -12.11 0.51 19.34
C TYR A 62 -11.61 1.01 20.69
N THR A 63 -12.39 0.78 21.74
CA THR A 63 -11.97 1.02 23.12
C THR A 63 -11.38 -0.27 23.65
N LEU A 64 -10.20 -0.20 24.25
CA LEU A 64 -9.52 -1.34 24.87
C LEU A 64 -9.28 -1.03 26.35
N SER A 65 -9.34 -2.06 27.18
CA SER A 65 -8.87 -1.96 28.56
C SER A 65 -7.36 -1.70 28.60
N ILE A 66 -6.89 -1.12 29.71
CA ILE A 66 -5.45 -0.85 29.90
C ILE A 66 -4.65 -2.15 29.83
N ASP A 67 -5.12 -3.19 30.52
CA ASP A 67 -4.48 -4.51 30.54
C ASP A 67 -4.31 -5.11 29.13
N THR A 68 -5.32 -4.96 28.27
CA THR A 68 -5.26 -5.45 26.88
C THR A 68 -4.34 -4.60 26.02
N MET A 69 -4.28 -3.28 26.26
CA MET A 69 -3.30 -2.41 25.61
C MET A 69 -1.86 -2.77 26.00
N ASP A 70 -1.61 -3.08 27.27
CA ASP A 70 -0.28 -3.48 27.76
C ASP A 70 0.13 -4.84 27.19
N ALA A 71 -0.77 -5.83 27.19
CA ALA A 71 -0.52 -7.12 26.56
C ALA A 71 -0.20 -6.98 25.06
N LEU A 72 -0.94 -6.16 24.33
CA LEU A 72 -0.68 -5.86 22.92
C LEU A 72 0.67 -5.15 22.71
N THR A 73 1.06 -4.28 23.64
CA THR A 73 2.33 -3.55 23.57
C THR A 73 3.50 -4.49 23.78
N GLN A 74 3.47 -5.30 24.84
CA GLN A 74 4.49 -6.30 25.10
C GLN A 74 4.62 -7.30 23.94
N LEU A 75 3.50 -7.73 23.36
CA LEU A 75 3.51 -8.64 22.21
C LEU A 75 4.14 -7.99 20.97
N ALA A 76 3.84 -6.70 20.73
CA ALA A 76 4.43 -5.96 19.62
C ALA A 76 5.94 -5.79 19.77
N GLU A 77 6.41 -5.48 20.98
CA GLU A 77 7.85 -5.34 21.27
C GLU A 77 8.60 -6.66 21.11
N ARG A 78 8.04 -7.76 21.61
CA ARG A 78 8.68 -9.09 21.52
C ARG A 78 8.71 -9.65 20.09
N THR A 79 7.71 -9.36 19.27
CA THR A 79 7.57 -9.95 17.92
C THR A 79 8.01 -9.02 16.79
N GLY A 80 8.12 -7.72 17.05
CA GLY A 80 8.31 -6.68 16.03
C GLY A 80 7.08 -6.46 15.13
N ILE A 81 5.93 -7.07 15.45
CA ILE A 81 4.69 -6.92 14.69
C ILE A 81 3.89 -5.74 15.26
N THR A 82 3.40 -4.86 14.38
CA THR A 82 2.60 -3.70 14.82
C THR A 82 1.28 -4.13 15.47
N LYS A 83 0.82 -3.37 16.48
CA LYS A 83 -0.41 -3.65 17.25
C LYS A 83 -1.64 -3.90 16.35
N SER A 84 -1.83 -3.07 15.32
CA SER A 84 -2.95 -3.22 14.38
C SER A 84 -2.86 -4.46 13.49
N ARG A 85 -1.64 -4.97 13.23
CA ARG A 85 -1.43 -6.24 12.53
C ARG A 85 -1.67 -7.42 13.47
N LEU A 86 -1.25 -7.33 14.73
CA LEU A 86 -1.54 -8.35 15.74
C LEU A 86 -3.04 -8.56 15.93
N ILE A 87 -3.83 -7.48 16.07
CA ILE A 87 -5.29 -7.58 16.18
C ILE A 87 -5.89 -8.32 14.98
N ARG A 88 -5.46 -7.99 13.75
CA ARG A 88 -5.92 -8.70 12.55
C ARG A 88 -5.57 -10.18 12.55
N ILE A 89 -4.37 -10.54 12.99
CA ILE A 89 -3.93 -11.94 13.10
C ILE A 89 -4.74 -12.68 14.17
N LEU A 90 -4.96 -12.06 15.33
CA LEU A 90 -5.75 -12.64 16.42
C LEU A 90 -7.18 -12.94 15.97
N VAL A 91 -7.85 -11.97 15.35
CA VAL A 91 -9.20 -12.16 14.81
C VAL A 91 -9.22 -13.26 13.76
N ALA A 92 -8.29 -13.26 12.80
CA ALA A 92 -8.24 -14.28 11.76
C ALA A 92 -7.99 -15.69 12.33
N ASN A 93 -7.13 -15.81 13.35
CA ASN A 93 -6.85 -17.07 14.02
C ASN A 93 -8.05 -17.55 14.83
N HIS A 94 -8.76 -16.65 15.50
CA HIS A 94 -9.96 -16.98 16.26
C HIS A 94 -11.07 -17.48 15.33
N MET A 95 -11.33 -16.78 14.23
CA MET A 95 -12.31 -17.19 13.21
C MET A 95 -12.00 -18.54 12.56
N ARG A 96 -10.74 -18.97 12.56
CA ARG A 96 -10.35 -20.30 12.07
C ARG A 96 -10.51 -21.41 13.11
N LYS A 97 -10.46 -21.09 14.40
CA LYS A 97 -10.30 -22.07 15.50
C LYS A 97 -11.50 -22.19 16.43
N SER A 98 -12.37 -21.19 16.52
CA SER A 98 -13.38 -21.09 17.58
C SER A 98 -14.81 -21.10 17.07
N SER A 99 -15.70 -21.67 17.88
CA SER A 99 -17.15 -21.58 17.77
C SER A 99 -17.66 -20.32 18.47
N ASP A 100 -18.52 -19.56 17.79
CA ASP A 100 -18.99 -18.21 18.21
C ASP A 100 -19.57 -18.15 19.63
N ASN A 101 -20.11 -19.25 20.15
CA ASN A 101 -20.66 -19.35 21.50
C ASN A 101 -19.65 -18.96 22.60
N ALA A 102 -18.36 -19.26 22.42
CA ALA A 102 -17.33 -18.91 23.39
C ALA A 102 -17.11 -17.39 23.53
N LEU A 103 -17.46 -16.61 22.50
CA LEU A 103 -17.40 -15.15 22.56
C LEU A 103 -18.55 -14.58 23.37
N LEU A 104 -19.75 -15.16 23.22
CA LEU A 104 -20.95 -14.75 23.92
C LEU A 104 -20.83 -14.97 25.44
N ASP A 105 -20.12 -16.03 25.84
CA ASP A 105 -19.91 -16.36 27.26
C ASP A 105 -18.73 -15.59 27.89
N SER A 106 -17.95 -14.85 27.10
CA SER A 106 -16.76 -14.16 27.60
C SER A 106 -17.12 -12.93 28.44
N GLN A 107 -16.53 -12.81 29.64
CA GLN A 107 -16.73 -11.68 30.56
C GLN A 107 -15.74 -10.52 30.34
N VAL A 108 -15.12 -10.46 29.16
CA VAL A 108 -14.18 -9.36 28.83
C VAL A 108 -15.01 -8.10 28.55
N ARG A 109 -14.73 -7.04 29.30
CA ARG A 109 -15.47 -5.77 29.30
C ARG A 109 -14.93 -4.76 28.30
#